data_AF-A0A0Q6RSF7-F1
#
_entry.id   AF-A0A0Q6RSF7-F1
#
_cell.length_a   1.000
_cell.length_b   1.000
_cell.length_c   1.000
_cell.angle_alpha   90.00
_cell.angle_beta   90.00
_cell.angle_gamma   90.00
#
_symmetry.space_group_name_H-M   'P 1'
#
loop_
_entity.id
_entity.type
_entity.pdbx_description
1 polymer ?
#
loop_
_entity_poly.entity_id
_entity_poly.type
_entity_poly.pdbx_seq_one_letter_code
_entity_poly.pdbx_strand_id
1 'polypeptide(L)'
;MDDYWTGRSGNAKHLRLLTKSDEWLAWEDKDADPADPSSARIAGARSRVEDALLQSIHSTNLVVLLGSGASFCAKNATGAAAPSMAGLWHAVREDASEGDILGGYDDFDDIVRDVTGKSPVKTPDGEVKAGDIEALLSLCKMKLELLNVSATDEEKIDPKGAILKLTDFIEKAEKTILRQVDFVNGETELTAHKGLVQKLAKRAVEKPRVKLFTTNYDLCLEEASSRLGVILVDGFSHSAEQRFNRDHFHHDIVRRPTSGTKADYIDGVFHLYKLHGSVDWRRRPDGIVIRSRATDAKTLKPVLIYPRSTKYQEAFETPYLDMFAALQSALREPDTTVIVSGFGFADDHISSPIWSALESNLGLRFIMVDPSYIPAKQLDAIDPDHLMKANIGGQKPYQKKIMRLVQEGDPRITVLNGRFEDLVDAIPAITGETDRQRLEIRLDNIRGVAP
;
A
#
# COMPACT_ATOMS: atom_id res chain seq x y z
N MET A 1 -7.86 4.92 -24.58
CA MET A 1 -8.29 6.18 -23.96
C MET A 1 -7.57 6.25 -22.65
N ASP A 2 -6.67 7.21 -22.51
CA ASP A 2 -5.94 7.43 -21.27
C ASP A 2 -6.95 7.72 -20.15
N ASP A 3 -6.79 7.03 -19.03
CA ASP A 3 -7.56 7.24 -17.79
C ASP A 3 -7.33 8.69 -17.30
N TYR A 4 -8.36 9.37 -16.77
CA TYR A 4 -8.33 10.69 -16.12
C TYR A 4 -7.05 10.98 -15.33
N TRP A 5 -6.55 9.97 -14.61
CA TRP A 5 -5.36 10.08 -13.76
C TRP A 5 -4.03 10.11 -14.52
N THR A 6 -3.99 9.57 -15.73
CA THR A 6 -2.78 9.42 -16.55
C THR A 6 -2.20 10.80 -16.88
N GLY A 7 -0.90 10.99 -16.60
CA GLY A 7 -0.19 12.22 -16.91
C GLY A 7 -0.44 13.40 -15.96
N ARG A 8 -1.39 13.31 -15.02
CA ARG A 8 -1.66 14.36 -14.03
C ARG A 8 -0.78 14.22 -12.79
N SER A 9 -0.15 15.31 -12.35
CA SER A 9 0.53 15.37 -11.06
C SER A 9 -0.47 15.28 -9.90
N GLY A 10 0.03 14.90 -8.72
CA GLY A 10 -0.77 14.93 -7.50
C GLY A 10 -1.19 16.35 -7.14
N ASN A 11 -2.47 16.55 -6.88
CA ASN A 11 -3.01 17.85 -6.48
C ASN A 11 -4.27 17.68 -5.63
N ALA A 12 -4.36 18.38 -4.51
CA ALA A 12 -5.50 18.36 -3.60
C ALA A 12 -6.82 18.69 -4.30
N LYS A 13 -6.80 19.48 -5.39
CA LYS A 13 -7.98 19.82 -6.20
C LYS A 13 -8.67 18.62 -6.83
N HIS A 14 -7.97 17.50 -7.00
CA HIS A 14 -8.57 16.27 -7.52
C HIS A 14 -9.36 15.51 -6.45
N LEU A 15 -9.24 15.88 -5.18
CA LEU A 15 -9.98 15.22 -4.11
C LEU A 15 -11.46 15.59 -4.17
N ARG A 16 -12.31 14.59 -3.92
CA ARG A 16 -13.74 14.78 -3.71
C ARG A 16 -14.19 14.14 -2.41
N LEU A 17 -14.97 14.86 -1.61
CA LEU A 17 -15.44 14.42 -0.28
C LEU A 17 -16.81 13.77 -0.37
N LEU A 18 -16.97 12.59 0.20
CA LEU A 18 -18.28 11.97 0.37
C LEU A 18 -19.12 12.76 1.39
N THR A 19 -20.32 13.19 1.00
CA THR A 19 -21.28 13.88 1.86
C THR A 19 -22.33 12.90 2.41
N LYS A 20 -23.06 13.34 3.44
CA LYS A 20 -24.22 12.62 3.99
C LYS A 20 -25.38 12.45 3.00
N SER A 21 -25.36 13.18 1.88
CA SER A 21 -26.41 13.17 0.84
C SER A 21 -26.13 12.18 -0.30
N ASP A 22 -25.12 11.31 -0.13
CA ASP A 22 -24.62 10.36 -1.13
C ASP A 22 -24.03 11.05 -2.35
N GLU A 23 -23.24 12.09 -2.11
CA GLU A 23 -22.63 12.88 -3.18
C GLU A 23 -21.14 13.04 -2.95
N TRP A 24 -20.38 13.06 -4.04
CA TRP A 24 -18.97 13.43 -4.06
C TRP A 24 -18.86 14.93 -4.35
N LEU A 25 -18.57 15.68 -3.29
CA LEU A 25 -18.38 17.13 -3.34
C LEU A 25 -16.95 17.47 -3.80
N ALA A 26 -16.84 18.29 -4.84
CA ALA A 26 -15.55 18.75 -5.36
C ALA A 26 -14.73 19.58 -4.34
N TRP A 27 -13.41 19.63 -4.52
CA TRP A 27 -12.50 20.36 -3.65
C TRP A 27 -12.77 21.87 -3.61
N GLU A 28 -12.76 22.53 -4.77
CA GLU A 28 -12.92 23.98 -4.91
C GLU A 28 -14.38 24.40 -4.84
N ASP A 29 -14.63 25.65 -4.45
CA ASP A 29 -15.95 26.28 -4.52
C ASP A 29 -16.44 26.39 -5.98
N LYS A 30 -17.75 26.26 -6.19
CA LYS A 30 -18.40 26.61 -7.46
C LYS A 30 -19.09 27.95 -7.30
N ASP A 31 -18.61 28.97 -8.00
CA ASP A 31 -19.27 30.27 -8.02
C ASP A 31 -20.62 30.22 -8.74
N ALA A 32 -21.51 31.16 -8.40
CA ALA A 32 -22.79 31.30 -9.08
C ALA A 32 -22.55 31.66 -10.55
N ASP A 33 -23.32 31.05 -11.45
CA ASP A 33 -23.26 31.36 -12.87
C ASP A 33 -23.81 32.78 -13.09
N PRO A 34 -22.99 33.74 -13.60
CA PRO A 34 -23.45 35.10 -13.85
C PRO A 34 -24.59 35.19 -14.88
N ALA A 35 -24.77 34.16 -15.71
CA ALA A 35 -25.82 34.09 -16.73
C ALA A 35 -27.13 33.45 -16.23
N ASP A 36 -27.15 32.81 -15.06
CA ASP A 36 -28.32 32.18 -14.46
C ASP A 36 -28.63 32.81 -13.08
N PRO A 37 -29.65 33.68 -12.98
CA PRO A 37 -30.04 34.32 -11.71
C PRO A 37 -30.50 33.36 -10.61
N SER A 38 -30.81 32.10 -10.94
CA SER A 38 -31.17 31.05 -9.98
C SER A 38 -29.96 30.26 -9.47
N SER A 39 -28.80 30.46 -10.10
CA SER A 39 -27.55 29.82 -9.71
C SER A 39 -27.01 30.42 -8.42
N ALA A 40 -26.67 29.56 -7.46
CA ALA A 40 -26.09 29.95 -6.19
C ALA A 40 -24.68 29.37 -6.06
N ARG A 41 -23.82 30.10 -5.32
CA ARG A 41 -22.49 29.62 -4.97
C ARG A 41 -22.59 28.35 -4.11
N ILE A 42 -21.86 27.32 -4.49
CA ILE A 42 -21.77 26.06 -3.75
C ILE A 42 -20.37 25.98 -3.12
N ALA A 43 -20.32 25.84 -1.80
CA ALA A 43 -19.05 25.68 -1.08
C ALA A 43 -18.44 24.29 -1.34
N GLY A 44 -17.16 24.26 -1.69
CA GLY A 44 -16.39 23.06 -1.92
C GLY A 44 -15.98 22.34 -0.64
N ALA A 45 -15.29 21.23 -0.82
CA ALA A 45 -14.85 20.36 0.26
C ALA A 45 -13.58 20.84 0.99
N ARG A 46 -12.80 21.76 0.38
CA ARG A 46 -11.46 22.17 0.84
C ARG A 46 -11.34 22.36 2.35
N SER A 47 -12.10 23.30 2.92
CA SER A 47 -12.01 23.63 4.37
C SER A 47 -12.29 22.40 5.23
N ARG A 48 -13.30 21.60 4.89
CA ARG A 48 -13.68 20.40 5.66
C ARG A 48 -12.60 19.33 5.63
N VAL A 49 -11.96 19.16 4.47
CA VAL A 49 -10.87 18.17 4.31
C VAL A 49 -9.60 18.65 5.00
N GLU A 50 -9.22 19.91 4.83
CA GLU A 50 -8.07 20.52 5.51
C GLU A 50 -8.23 20.44 7.04
N ASP A 51 -9.42 20.72 7.57
CA ASP A 51 -9.71 20.59 9.01
C ASP A 51 -9.56 19.15 9.52
N ALA A 52 -10.10 18.17 8.79
CA ALA A 52 -9.97 16.75 9.15
C ALA A 52 -8.50 16.29 9.14
N LEU A 53 -7.74 16.70 8.13
CA LEU A 53 -6.32 16.38 8.02
C LEU A 53 -5.50 17.10 9.09
N LEU A 54 -5.80 18.36 9.40
CA LEU A 54 -5.13 19.10 10.48
C LEU A 54 -5.36 18.42 11.83
N GLN A 55 -6.61 18.04 12.13
CA GLN A 55 -6.95 17.28 13.34
C GLN A 55 -6.19 15.95 13.41
N SER A 56 -6.00 15.26 12.28
CA SER A 56 -5.27 13.99 12.22
C SER A 56 -3.82 14.12 12.69
N ILE A 57 -3.15 15.22 12.33
CA ILE A 57 -1.76 15.49 12.71
C ILE A 57 -1.68 15.83 14.20
N HIS A 58 -2.70 16.51 14.73
CA HIS A 58 -2.78 16.90 16.13
C HIS A 58 -3.26 15.79 17.08
N SER A 59 -3.71 14.65 16.57
CA SER A 59 -4.03 13.45 17.38
C SER A 59 -2.86 12.99 18.25
N THR A 60 -3.16 12.34 19.37
CA THR A 60 -2.17 11.67 20.23
C THR A 60 -1.55 10.48 19.54
N ASN A 61 -2.35 9.67 18.85
CA ASN A 61 -1.87 8.54 18.05
C ASN A 61 -2.18 8.79 16.56
N LEU A 62 -1.19 8.59 15.69
CA LEU A 62 -1.36 8.69 14.24
C LEU A 62 -0.89 7.40 13.58
N VAL A 63 -1.82 6.78 12.86
CA VAL A 63 -1.64 5.56 12.10
C VAL A 63 -1.89 5.88 10.63
N VAL A 64 -0.98 5.48 9.76
CA VAL A 64 -1.17 5.58 8.30
C VAL A 64 -1.08 4.17 7.73
N LEU A 65 -2.10 3.72 7.01
CA LEU A 65 -2.13 2.46 6.29
C LEU A 65 -2.09 2.72 4.79
N LEU A 66 -1.02 2.31 4.13
CA LEU A 66 -0.83 2.45 2.69
C LEU A 66 -0.99 1.11 1.98
N GLY A 67 -1.93 1.07 1.03
CA GLY A 67 -2.08 -0.05 0.10
C GLY A 67 -1.39 0.18 -1.24
N SER A 68 -1.62 -0.71 -2.21
CA SER A 68 -0.93 -0.70 -3.50
C SER A 68 -1.15 0.58 -4.30
N GLY A 69 -2.27 1.28 -4.07
CA GLY A 69 -2.53 2.58 -4.68
C GLY A 69 -1.48 3.64 -4.34
N ALA A 70 -0.76 3.52 -3.21
CA ALA A 70 0.34 4.42 -2.86
C ALA A 70 1.59 4.18 -3.73
N SER A 71 1.81 2.96 -4.21
CA SER A 71 2.99 2.61 -5.00
C SER A 71 2.88 3.05 -6.46
N PHE A 72 1.67 3.26 -6.99
CA PHE A 72 1.47 3.63 -8.40
C PHE A 72 1.96 5.04 -8.76
N CYS A 73 2.16 5.92 -7.78
CA CYS A 73 2.72 7.24 -8.03
C CYS A 73 4.25 7.24 -8.15
N ALA A 74 4.91 6.14 -7.80
CA ALA A 74 6.35 6.00 -7.95
C ALA A 74 6.72 5.73 -9.42
N LYS A 75 7.69 6.47 -9.95
CA LYS A 75 8.07 6.41 -11.37
C LYS A 75 9.55 6.15 -11.53
N ASN A 76 9.91 5.33 -12.52
CA ASN A 76 11.30 5.17 -12.96
C ASN A 76 11.44 5.62 -14.42
N ALA A 77 12.59 6.20 -14.76
CA ALA A 77 12.92 6.57 -16.15
C ALA A 77 12.95 5.35 -17.09
N THR A 78 13.26 4.17 -16.56
CA THR A 78 13.28 2.89 -17.29
C THR A 78 11.89 2.33 -17.60
N GLY A 79 10.82 2.93 -17.06
CA GLY A 79 9.45 2.43 -17.18
C GLY A 79 9.06 1.36 -16.14
N ALA A 80 9.99 0.87 -15.32
CA ALA A 80 9.67 -0.01 -14.20
C ALA A 80 8.77 0.71 -13.19
N ALA A 81 7.66 0.11 -12.80
CA ALA A 81 6.68 0.70 -11.90
C ALA A 81 5.98 -0.37 -11.08
N ALA A 82 5.23 0.04 -10.05
CA ALA A 82 4.41 -0.87 -9.27
C ALA A 82 3.42 -1.62 -10.18
N PRO A 83 3.44 -2.97 -10.19
CA PRO A 83 2.58 -3.73 -11.08
C PRO A 83 1.14 -3.77 -10.55
N SER A 84 0.16 -3.73 -11.45
CA SER A 84 -1.22 -4.10 -11.11
C SER A 84 -1.36 -5.62 -11.05
N MET A 85 -2.45 -6.13 -10.45
CA MET A 85 -2.72 -7.58 -10.44
C MET A 85 -2.85 -8.17 -11.84
N ALA A 86 -3.42 -7.41 -12.78
CA ALA A 86 -3.45 -7.78 -14.18
C ALA A 86 -2.04 -7.77 -14.80
N GLY A 87 -1.21 -6.77 -14.46
CA GLY A 87 0.19 -6.71 -14.88
C GLY A 87 1.00 -7.91 -14.39
N LEU A 88 0.81 -8.33 -13.14
CA LEU A 88 1.43 -9.54 -12.60
C LEU A 88 0.99 -10.81 -13.36
N TRP A 89 -0.30 -10.93 -13.69
CA TRP A 89 -0.79 -12.05 -14.51
C TRP A 89 -0.05 -12.12 -15.85
N HIS A 90 0.03 -11.00 -16.57
CA HIS A 90 0.69 -10.95 -17.87
C HIS A 90 2.19 -11.23 -17.76
N ALA A 91 2.87 -10.64 -16.78
CA ALA A 91 4.29 -10.87 -16.56
C ALA A 91 4.61 -12.34 -16.23
N VAL A 92 3.78 -12.99 -15.39
CA VAL A 92 3.94 -14.42 -15.08
C VAL A 92 3.67 -15.27 -16.31
N ARG A 93 2.63 -14.95 -17.09
CA ARG A 93 2.32 -15.66 -18.34
C ARG A 93 3.47 -15.58 -19.34
N GLU A 94 4.02 -14.39 -19.55
CA GLU A 94 5.17 -14.16 -20.44
C GLU A 94 6.41 -14.93 -19.96
N ASP A 95 6.85 -14.69 -18.72
CA ASP A 95 8.08 -15.27 -18.18
C ASP A 95 8.02 -16.80 -18.03
N ALA A 96 6.83 -17.36 -17.74
CA ALA A 96 6.63 -18.81 -17.67
C ALA A 96 6.62 -19.45 -19.07
N SER A 97 6.13 -18.75 -20.09
CA SER A 97 6.04 -19.25 -21.47
C SER A 97 7.33 -19.09 -22.29
N GLU A 98 8.25 -18.20 -21.91
CA GLU A 98 9.56 -18.03 -22.56
C GLU A 98 10.65 -18.99 -22.03
N GLY A 99 10.42 -19.62 -20.88
CA GLY A 99 11.41 -20.49 -20.22
C GLY A 99 11.34 -21.96 -20.64
N ASP A 100 12.36 -22.73 -20.25
CA ASP A 100 12.44 -24.18 -20.49
C ASP A 100 11.35 -25.02 -19.78
N ILE A 101 10.50 -24.38 -18.96
CA ILE A 101 9.48 -25.03 -18.11
C ILE A 101 8.20 -25.32 -18.91
N LEU A 102 7.78 -24.41 -19.79
CA LEU A 102 6.56 -24.52 -20.58
C LEU A 102 6.88 -24.45 -22.07
N GLY A 103 6.18 -25.24 -22.89
CA GLY A 103 6.33 -25.24 -24.35
C GLY A 103 5.74 -24.01 -25.07
N GLY A 104 5.53 -22.90 -24.35
CA GLY A 104 4.92 -21.67 -24.86
C GLY A 104 3.63 -21.25 -24.13
N TYR A 105 2.85 -20.41 -24.79
CA TYR A 105 1.62 -19.83 -24.24
C TYR A 105 0.49 -20.84 -24.04
N ASP A 106 0.40 -21.86 -24.90
CA ASP A 106 -0.63 -22.90 -24.80
C ASP A 106 -0.45 -23.74 -23.52
N ASP A 107 0.79 -23.98 -23.12
CA ASP A 107 1.12 -24.71 -21.88
C ASP A 107 0.70 -23.94 -20.62
N PHE A 108 0.84 -22.61 -20.62
CA PHE A 108 0.34 -21.78 -19.52
C PHE A 108 -1.19 -21.81 -19.48
N ASP A 109 -1.84 -21.63 -20.64
CA ASP A 109 -3.29 -21.64 -20.75
C ASP A 109 -3.87 -23.02 -20.36
N ASP A 110 -3.13 -24.10 -20.59
CA ASP A 110 -3.42 -25.45 -20.15
C ASP A 110 -3.35 -25.60 -18.62
N ILE A 111 -2.34 -25.04 -17.95
CA ILE A 111 -2.28 -24.98 -16.48
C ILE A 111 -3.48 -24.21 -15.94
N VAL A 112 -3.81 -23.05 -16.52
CA VAL A 112 -4.96 -22.25 -16.09
C VAL A 112 -6.25 -23.06 -16.24
N ARG A 113 -6.45 -23.73 -17.37
CA ARG A 113 -7.64 -24.58 -17.61
C ARG A 113 -7.72 -25.75 -16.64
N ASP A 114 -6.59 -26.41 -16.41
CA ASP A 114 -6.47 -27.58 -15.55
C ASP A 114 -6.66 -27.26 -14.06
N VAL A 115 -6.31 -26.05 -13.64
CA VAL A 115 -6.40 -25.60 -12.25
C VAL A 115 -7.72 -24.87 -11.97
N THR A 116 -8.20 -24.05 -12.89
CA THR A 116 -9.40 -23.20 -12.68
C THR A 116 -10.67 -23.75 -13.31
N GLY A 117 -10.57 -24.76 -14.19
CA GLY A 117 -11.67 -25.26 -15.01
C GLY A 117 -12.14 -24.30 -16.09
N LYS A 118 -11.45 -23.16 -16.29
CA LYS A 118 -11.80 -22.12 -17.25
C LYS A 118 -10.63 -21.83 -18.17
N SER A 119 -10.89 -21.73 -19.47
CA SER A 119 -9.90 -21.26 -20.41
C SER A 119 -9.72 -19.73 -20.29
N PRO A 120 -8.52 -19.20 -20.49
CA PRO A 120 -8.30 -17.76 -20.57
C PRO A 120 -9.18 -17.12 -21.65
N VAL A 121 -9.81 -16.00 -21.31
CA VAL A 121 -10.73 -15.29 -22.23
C VAL A 121 -9.90 -14.46 -23.20
N LYS A 122 -10.13 -14.63 -24.51
CA LYS A 122 -9.50 -13.78 -25.54
C LYS A 122 -10.36 -12.54 -25.80
N THR A 123 -9.71 -11.38 -25.90
CA THR A 123 -10.33 -10.14 -26.36
C THR A 123 -10.67 -10.24 -27.85
N PRO A 124 -11.55 -9.37 -28.39
CA PRO A 124 -11.85 -9.33 -29.83
C PRO A 124 -10.60 -9.16 -30.71
N ASP A 125 -9.56 -8.54 -30.17
CA ASP A 125 -8.28 -8.27 -30.85
C ASP A 125 -7.30 -9.47 -30.78
N GLY A 126 -7.72 -10.58 -30.16
CA GLY A 126 -6.94 -11.82 -30.06
C GLY A 126 -6.02 -11.91 -28.84
N GLU A 127 -5.92 -10.86 -28.02
CA GLU A 127 -5.12 -10.86 -26.79
C GLU A 127 -5.80 -11.63 -25.66
N VAL A 128 -5.04 -12.30 -24.80
CA VAL A 128 -5.60 -12.97 -23.63
C VAL A 128 -5.87 -11.95 -22.53
N LYS A 129 -7.13 -11.79 -22.13
CA LYS A 129 -7.52 -10.96 -20.98
C LYS A 129 -6.90 -11.51 -19.70
N ALA A 130 -6.34 -10.63 -18.86
CA ALA A 130 -5.83 -11.00 -17.55
C ALA A 130 -6.87 -11.78 -16.73
N GLY A 131 -6.42 -12.91 -16.17
CA GLY A 131 -7.15 -13.66 -15.16
C GLY A 131 -6.87 -13.14 -13.75
N ASP A 132 -7.44 -13.84 -12.76
CA ASP A 132 -7.18 -13.59 -11.34
C ASP A 132 -5.93 -14.37 -10.91
N ILE A 133 -4.81 -13.66 -10.78
CA ILE A 133 -3.52 -14.25 -10.38
C ILE A 133 -3.58 -14.80 -8.95
N GLU A 134 -4.39 -14.21 -8.06
CA GLU A 134 -4.54 -14.72 -6.69
C GLU A 134 -5.24 -16.07 -6.70
N ALA A 135 -6.34 -16.17 -7.44
CA ALA A 135 -7.07 -17.43 -7.59
C ALA A 135 -6.19 -18.51 -8.24
N LEU A 136 -5.44 -18.18 -9.29
CA LEU A 136 -4.55 -19.11 -9.97
C LEU A 136 -3.50 -19.69 -9.02
N LEU A 137 -2.70 -18.84 -8.37
CA LEU A 137 -1.63 -19.30 -7.47
C LEU A 137 -2.16 -20.09 -6.27
N SER A 138 -3.37 -19.75 -5.78
CA SER A 138 -4.02 -20.47 -4.69
C SER A 138 -4.41 -21.89 -5.09
N LEU A 139 -5.08 -22.01 -6.24
CA LEU A 139 -5.52 -23.30 -6.76
C LEU A 139 -4.32 -24.15 -7.20
N CYS A 140 -3.26 -23.56 -7.74
CA CYS A 140 -2.00 -24.26 -8.03
C CYS A 140 -1.41 -24.88 -6.77
N LYS A 141 -1.28 -24.13 -5.67
CA LYS A 141 -0.78 -24.68 -4.40
C LYS A 141 -1.70 -25.77 -3.84
N MET A 142 -3.01 -25.54 -3.81
CA MET A 142 -3.97 -26.55 -3.35
C MET A 142 -3.87 -27.85 -4.16
N LYS A 143 -3.76 -27.75 -5.48
CA LYS A 143 -3.60 -28.91 -6.36
C LYS A 143 -2.27 -29.62 -6.13
N LEU A 144 -1.17 -28.88 -5.97
CA LEU A 144 0.14 -29.44 -5.66
C LEU A 144 0.12 -30.25 -4.36
N GLU A 145 -0.49 -29.71 -3.29
CA GLU A 145 -0.66 -30.42 -2.03
C GLU A 145 -1.47 -31.71 -2.19
N LEU A 146 -2.60 -31.66 -2.91
CA LEU A 146 -3.42 -32.85 -3.19
C LEU A 146 -2.63 -33.93 -3.96
N LEU A 147 -1.89 -33.53 -5.01
CA LEU A 147 -1.07 -34.45 -5.79
C LEU A 147 0.02 -35.09 -4.94
N ASN A 148 0.71 -34.31 -4.09
CA ASN A 148 1.76 -34.80 -3.21
C ASN A 148 1.27 -35.84 -2.19
N VAL A 149 0.02 -35.73 -1.73
CA VAL A 149 -0.59 -36.69 -0.80
C VAL A 149 -0.89 -38.03 -1.48
N SER A 150 -1.36 -37.99 -2.74
CA SER A 150 -1.72 -39.21 -3.48
C SER A 150 -0.57 -39.86 -4.24
N ALA A 151 0.52 -39.13 -4.49
CA ALA A 151 1.61 -39.58 -5.34
C ALA A 151 2.60 -40.51 -4.64
N THR A 152 3.06 -41.49 -5.41
CA THR A 152 4.22 -42.34 -5.11
C THR A 152 5.52 -41.52 -5.13
N ASP A 153 6.58 -42.05 -4.51
CA ASP A 153 7.88 -41.37 -4.49
C ASP A 153 8.48 -41.23 -5.89
N GLU A 154 8.17 -42.15 -6.80
CA GLU A 154 8.58 -42.12 -8.21
C GLU A 154 7.88 -40.99 -8.98
N GLU A 155 6.59 -40.77 -8.76
CA GLU A 155 5.82 -39.69 -9.39
C GLU A 155 6.25 -38.30 -8.89
N LYS A 156 6.73 -38.20 -7.65
CA LYS A 156 7.24 -36.94 -7.06
C LYS A 156 8.55 -36.48 -7.70
N ILE A 157 9.33 -37.40 -8.24
CA ILE A 157 10.64 -37.12 -8.84
C ILE A 157 10.64 -37.19 -10.37
N ASP A 158 9.51 -37.55 -11.00
CA ASP A 158 9.39 -37.58 -12.47
C ASP A 158 9.56 -36.16 -13.06
N PRO A 159 10.65 -35.88 -13.80
CA PRO A 159 10.91 -34.57 -14.38
C PRO A 159 9.83 -34.08 -15.36
N LYS A 160 9.02 -34.99 -15.89
CA LYS A 160 7.89 -34.67 -16.79
C LYS A 160 6.54 -34.81 -16.11
N GLY A 161 6.53 -35.16 -14.82
CA GLY A 161 5.34 -35.35 -14.02
C GLY A 161 4.63 -34.04 -13.71
N ALA A 162 3.33 -34.15 -13.43
CA ALA A 162 2.50 -32.99 -13.09
C ALA A 162 2.98 -32.26 -11.83
N ILE A 163 3.59 -32.98 -10.87
CA ILE A 163 4.08 -32.40 -9.60
C ILE A 163 5.25 -31.45 -9.86
N LEU A 164 6.29 -31.89 -10.58
CA LEU A 164 7.45 -31.04 -10.86
C LEU A 164 7.07 -29.89 -11.80
N LYS A 165 6.26 -30.14 -12.84
CA LYS A 165 5.77 -29.07 -13.73
C LYS A 165 5.03 -27.96 -12.96
N LEU A 166 4.14 -28.35 -12.04
CA LEU A 166 3.38 -27.40 -11.23
C LEU A 166 4.26 -26.69 -10.18
N THR A 167 5.22 -27.41 -9.59
CA THR A 167 6.19 -26.84 -8.64
C THR A 167 7.06 -25.79 -9.32
N ASP A 168 7.64 -26.12 -10.47
CA ASP A 168 8.49 -25.22 -11.26
C ASP A 168 7.71 -24.00 -11.73
N PHE A 169 6.44 -24.18 -12.16
CA PHE A 169 5.56 -23.08 -12.50
C PHE A 169 5.33 -22.13 -11.31
N ILE A 170 5.01 -22.65 -10.13
CA ILE A 170 4.80 -21.83 -8.92
C ILE A 170 6.07 -21.08 -8.56
N GLU A 171 7.23 -21.74 -8.54
CA GLU A 171 8.51 -21.10 -8.24
C GLU A 171 8.86 -20.00 -9.24
N LYS A 172 8.63 -20.26 -10.54
CA LYS A 172 8.85 -19.28 -11.60
C LYS A 172 7.93 -18.08 -11.41
N ALA A 173 6.63 -18.30 -11.21
CA ALA A 173 5.66 -17.24 -10.97
C ALA A 173 6.02 -16.39 -9.73
N GLU A 174 6.41 -17.02 -8.62
CA GLU A 174 6.87 -16.33 -7.42
C GLU A 174 8.13 -15.49 -7.69
N LYS A 175 9.13 -16.02 -8.40
CA LYS A 175 10.33 -15.25 -8.83
C LYS A 175 9.97 -14.09 -9.74
N THR A 176 9.06 -14.27 -10.68
CA THR A 176 8.59 -13.20 -11.58
C THR A 176 7.89 -12.11 -10.78
N ILE A 177 6.99 -12.46 -9.86
CA ILE A 177 6.30 -11.50 -9.01
C ILE A 177 7.32 -10.71 -8.18
N LEU A 178 8.26 -11.39 -7.51
CA LEU A 178 9.30 -10.76 -6.70
C LEU A 178 10.11 -9.73 -7.52
N ARG A 179 10.48 -10.09 -8.76
CA ARG A 179 11.18 -9.18 -9.68
C ARG A 179 10.33 -7.97 -10.07
N GLN A 180 9.04 -8.17 -10.36
CA GLN A 180 8.14 -7.10 -10.78
C GLN A 180 7.85 -6.10 -9.65
N VAL A 181 7.77 -6.57 -8.39
CA VAL A 181 7.54 -5.70 -7.23
C VAL A 181 8.81 -5.05 -6.69
N ASP A 182 10.01 -5.53 -7.08
CA ASP A 182 11.29 -4.89 -6.75
C ASP A 182 11.70 -3.83 -7.78
N PHE A 183 10.88 -2.78 -7.92
CA PHE A 183 11.09 -1.70 -8.89
C PHE A 183 11.75 -0.44 -8.28
N VAL A 184 11.94 -0.40 -6.96
CA VAL A 184 12.42 0.80 -6.24
C VAL A 184 13.94 0.79 -6.10
N ASN A 185 14.56 1.87 -6.55
CA ASN A 185 16.01 2.12 -6.52
C ASN A 185 16.30 3.62 -6.23
N GLY A 186 17.58 4.00 -6.21
CA GLY A 186 18.03 5.36 -5.89
C GLY A 186 17.57 6.46 -6.85
N GLU A 187 17.14 6.11 -8.07
CA GLU A 187 16.66 7.04 -9.09
C GLU A 187 15.13 7.09 -9.17
N THR A 188 14.42 6.19 -8.49
CA THR A 188 12.94 6.18 -8.47
C THR A 188 12.41 7.52 -7.95
N GLU A 189 11.48 8.13 -8.69
CA GLU A 189 10.76 9.33 -8.29
C GLU A 189 9.75 8.97 -7.20
N LEU A 190 9.87 9.60 -6.03
CA LEU A 190 9.10 9.28 -4.82
C LEU A 190 8.49 10.53 -4.19
N THR A 191 8.06 11.49 -5.02
CA THR A 191 7.60 12.82 -4.60
C THR A 191 6.52 12.77 -3.50
N ALA A 192 5.48 11.95 -3.67
CA ALA A 192 4.41 11.81 -2.68
C ALA A 192 4.88 11.11 -1.39
N HIS A 193 5.68 10.05 -1.49
CA HIS A 193 6.22 9.35 -0.31
C HIS A 193 7.12 10.28 0.52
N LYS A 194 8.01 11.03 -0.15
CA LYS A 194 8.83 12.05 0.50
C LYS A 194 7.97 13.14 1.15
N GLY A 195 6.96 13.64 0.44
CA GLY A 195 6.03 14.64 0.98
C GLY A 195 5.30 14.18 2.23
N LEU A 196 4.81 12.94 2.24
CA LEU A 196 4.18 12.33 3.43
C LEU A 196 5.16 12.29 4.60
N VAL A 197 6.34 11.71 4.39
CA VAL A 197 7.36 11.55 5.43
C VAL A 197 7.81 12.90 5.98
N GLN A 198 8.10 13.87 5.11
CA GLN A 198 8.49 15.24 5.51
C GLN A 198 7.43 15.93 6.36
N LYS A 199 6.16 15.86 5.95
CA LYS A 199 5.05 16.51 6.67
C LYS A 199 4.84 15.89 8.05
N LEU A 200 4.90 14.56 8.14
CA LEU A 200 4.69 13.83 9.40
C LEU A 200 5.91 13.84 10.32
N ALA A 201 7.13 14.01 9.79
CA ALA A 201 8.36 14.03 10.58
C ALA A 201 8.45 15.24 11.52
N LYS A 202 7.67 16.29 11.23
CA LYS A 202 7.56 17.51 12.05
C LYS A 202 6.67 17.34 13.28
N ARG A 203 6.06 16.18 13.47
CA ARG A 203 5.20 15.92 14.62
C ARG A 203 6.03 15.92 15.91
N ALA A 204 5.47 16.50 16.97
CA ALA A 204 6.13 16.68 18.25
C ALA A 204 6.70 15.35 18.80
N VAL A 205 7.94 15.39 19.28
CA VAL A 205 8.69 14.20 19.74
C VAL A 205 8.13 13.59 21.02
N GLU A 206 7.34 14.37 21.78
CA GLU A 206 6.66 13.94 23.00
C GLU A 206 5.43 13.06 22.70
N LYS A 207 4.91 13.12 21.47
CA LYS A 207 3.82 12.24 21.04
C LYS A 207 4.36 10.86 20.68
N PRO A 208 3.55 9.80 20.84
CA PRO A 208 3.84 8.48 20.30
C PRO A 208 4.30 8.55 18.84
N ARG A 209 5.34 7.79 18.46
CA ARG A 209 5.85 7.77 17.08
C ARG A 209 4.72 7.45 16.10
N VAL A 210 4.75 8.10 14.94
CA VAL A 210 3.79 7.81 13.86
C VAL A 210 4.01 6.37 13.40
N LYS A 211 2.92 5.60 13.28
CA LYS A 211 2.95 4.20 12.85
C LYS A 211 2.52 4.10 11.40
N LEU A 212 3.45 3.76 10.53
CA LEU A 212 3.24 3.49 9.12
C LEU A 212 3.02 1.99 8.94
N PHE A 213 1.83 1.61 8.52
CA PHE A 213 1.49 0.25 8.10
C PHE A 213 1.40 0.22 6.58
N THR A 214 1.85 -0.86 5.96
CA THR A 214 1.65 -1.06 4.53
C THR A 214 1.50 -2.52 4.16
N THR A 215 0.68 -2.79 3.14
CA THR A 215 0.58 -4.09 2.47
C THR A 215 1.57 -4.22 1.31
N ASN A 216 2.35 -3.18 1.02
CA ASN A 216 3.18 -3.11 -0.17
C ASN A 216 4.53 -3.78 0.09
N TYR A 217 4.95 -4.62 -0.85
CA TYR A 217 6.24 -5.33 -0.78
C TYR A 217 7.43 -4.43 -1.11
N ASP A 218 7.20 -3.41 -1.93
CA ASP A 218 8.22 -2.49 -2.43
C ASP A 218 8.85 -1.64 -1.32
N LEU A 219 9.88 -0.86 -1.67
CA LEU A 219 10.67 -0.09 -0.71
C LEU A 219 10.42 1.42 -0.80
N CYS A 220 9.24 1.86 -1.27
CA CYS A 220 8.97 3.30 -1.48
C CYS A 220 9.13 4.13 -0.18
N LEU A 221 8.64 3.63 0.96
CA LEU A 221 8.75 4.32 2.24
C LEU A 221 10.18 4.33 2.78
N GLU A 222 10.87 3.21 2.69
CA GLU A 222 12.26 3.05 3.12
C GLU A 222 13.20 3.96 2.33
N GLU A 223 13.08 3.94 1.01
CA GLU A 223 13.90 4.75 0.11
C GLU A 223 13.59 6.25 0.29
N ALA A 224 12.31 6.63 0.39
CA ALA A 224 11.93 8.01 0.67
C ALA A 224 12.47 8.50 2.03
N SER A 225 12.37 7.68 3.07
CA SER A 225 12.86 8.03 4.42
C SER A 225 14.38 8.12 4.47
N SER A 226 15.08 7.18 3.83
CA SER A 226 16.54 7.16 3.69
C SER A 226 17.05 8.46 3.06
N ARG A 227 16.46 8.88 1.93
CA ARG A 227 16.83 10.13 1.26
C ARG A 227 16.58 11.39 2.09
N LEU A 228 15.65 11.32 3.04
CA LEU A 228 15.29 12.43 3.93
C LEU A 228 16.02 12.40 5.28
N GLY A 229 16.88 11.40 5.52
CA GLY A 229 17.53 11.22 6.82
C GLY A 229 16.56 10.87 7.96
N VAL A 230 15.36 10.39 7.61
CA VAL A 230 14.33 9.93 8.55
C VAL A 230 14.58 8.49 8.93
N ILE A 231 14.38 8.17 10.21
CA ILE A 231 14.66 6.83 10.73
C ILE A 231 13.36 6.02 10.86
N LEU A 232 13.42 4.77 10.40
CA LEU A 232 12.33 3.80 10.51
C LEU A 232 12.72 2.71 11.52
N VAL A 233 11.88 2.54 12.54
CA VAL A 233 11.92 1.41 13.46
C VAL A 233 10.96 0.36 12.91
N ASP A 234 11.50 -0.73 12.37
CA ASP A 234 10.76 -1.73 11.59
C ASP A 234 10.91 -3.17 12.13
N GLY A 235 11.41 -3.28 13.35
CA GLY A 235 11.65 -4.57 14.00
C GLY A 235 12.99 -5.21 13.64
N PHE A 236 13.82 -4.58 12.80
CA PHE A 236 15.19 -5.05 12.56
C PHE A 236 16.21 -4.38 13.49
N SER A 237 17.27 -5.11 13.83
CA SER A 237 18.40 -4.57 14.58
C SER A 237 19.19 -3.53 13.78
N HIS A 238 19.82 -2.59 14.47
CA HIS A 238 20.72 -1.59 13.88
C HIS A 238 22.17 -2.10 13.70
N SER A 239 22.35 -3.42 13.59
CA SER A 239 23.66 -4.06 13.40
C SER A 239 24.03 -4.19 11.92
N ALA A 240 25.31 -4.52 11.63
CA ALA A 240 25.80 -4.70 10.26
C ALA A 240 24.96 -5.73 9.46
N GLU A 241 24.64 -6.86 10.09
CA GLU A 241 23.56 -7.74 9.62
C GLU A 241 22.31 -7.41 10.42
N GLN A 242 21.29 -6.90 9.76
CA GLN A 242 20.04 -6.49 10.40
C GLN A 242 19.12 -7.71 10.55
N ARG A 243 18.79 -8.05 11.79
CA ARG A 243 17.99 -9.25 12.16
C ARG A 243 16.66 -8.82 12.74
N PHE A 244 15.59 -9.48 12.31
CA PHE A 244 14.26 -9.23 12.83
C PHE A 244 14.12 -9.76 14.26
N ASN A 245 13.61 -8.93 15.15
CA ASN A 245 13.10 -9.31 16.45
C ASN A 245 12.03 -8.29 16.86
N ARG A 246 10.85 -8.76 17.27
CA ARG A 246 9.75 -7.87 17.68
C ARG A 246 10.17 -6.86 18.75
N ASP A 247 11.11 -7.22 19.62
CA ASP A 247 11.57 -6.37 20.71
C ASP A 247 12.23 -5.09 20.20
N HIS A 248 12.74 -5.08 18.96
CA HIS A 248 13.28 -3.87 18.34
C HIS A 248 12.22 -2.79 18.08
N PHE A 249 10.92 -3.13 18.03
CA PHE A 249 9.85 -2.11 18.03
C PHE A 249 9.70 -1.38 19.36
N HIS A 250 10.27 -1.90 20.45
CA HIS A 250 10.30 -1.23 21.75
C HIS A 250 11.54 -0.35 21.92
N HIS A 251 12.46 -0.37 20.96
CA HIS A 251 13.63 0.49 20.96
C HIS A 251 13.31 1.82 20.27
N ASP A 252 13.84 2.92 20.80
CA ASP A 252 13.76 4.25 20.19
C ASP A 252 15.15 4.87 20.15
N ILE A 253 15.30 5.91 19.34
CA ILE A 253 16.55 6.58 19.09
C ILE A 253 16.55 7.94 19.80
N VAL A 254 17.57 8.09 20.62
CA VAL A 254 17.76 9.27 21.46
C VAL A 254 19.15 9.85 21.23
N ARG A 255 19.24 11.17 21.32
CA ARG A 255 20.50 11.89 21.43
C ARG A 255 20.90 11.95 22.90
N ARG A 256 22.13 11.57 23.20
CA ARG A 256 22.72 11.76 24.54
C ARG A 256 23.80 12.83 24.45
N PRO A 257 23.66 13.98 25.14
CA PRO A 257 24.70 14.99 25.19
C PRO A 257 25.91 14.45 25.98
N THR A 258 27.11 14.89 25.62
CA THR A 258 28.36 14.49 26.30
C THR A 258 28.39 14.94 27.76
N SER A 259 27.79 16.09 28.06
CA SER A 259 27.62 16.63 29.40
C SER A 259 26.18 16.46 29.86
N GLY A 260 25.86 15.31 30.44
CA GLY A 260 24.54 15.04 31.01
C GLY A 260 24.15 13.57 30.95
N THR A 261 23.13 13.20 31.73
CA THR A 261 22.56 11.84 31.76
C THR A 261 21.21 11.74 31.06
N LYS A 262 20.59 12.88 30.74
CA LYS A 262 19.29 12.94 30.07
C LYS A 262 19.45 12.60 28.59
N ALA A 263 18.58 11.74 28.08
CA ALA A 263 18.50 11.41 26.67
C ALA A 263 17.30 12.15 26.05
N ASP A 264 17.51 12.82 24.93
CA ASP A 264 16.47 13.55 24.20
C ASP A 264 16.06 12.76 22.96
N TYR A 265 14.76 12.54 22.78
CA TYR A 265 14.24 11.84 21.60
C TYR A 265 14.56 12.63 20.32
N ILE A 266 14.96 11.91 19.27
CA ILE A 266 15.20 12.52 17.96
C ILE A 266 13.85 12.69 17.23
N ASP A 267 13.71 13.78 16.47
CA ASP A 267 12.63 14.03 15.53
C ASP A 267 12.71 13.13 14.29
N GLY A 268 11.63 13.04 13.51
CA GLY A 268 11.64 12.23 12.28
C GLY A 268 11.94 10.75 12.50
N VAL A 269 11.40 10.15 13.56
CA VAL A 269 11.44 8.70 13.81
C VAL A 269 10.03 8.12 13.69
N PHE A 270 9.87 7.09 12.87
CA PHE A 270 8.60 6.41 12.61
C PHE A 270 8.70 4.94 12.94
N HIS A 271 7.58 4.30 13.24
CA HIS A 271 7.50 2.85 13.19
C HIS A 271 6.99 2.43 11.81
N LEU A 272 7.65 1.48 11.16
CA LEU A 272 7.21 0.91 9.89
C LEU A 272 6.85 -0.57 10.07
N TYR A 273 5.64 -0.93 9.66
CA TYR A 273 5.09 -2.28 9.74
C TYR A 273 4.67 -2.76 8.35
N LYS A 274 5.35 -3.79 7.82
CA LYS A 274 5.07 -4.39 6.51
C LYS A 274 4.23 -5.64 6.69
N LEU A 275 2.90 -5.50 6.54
CA LEU A 275 1.91 -6.54 6.85
C LEU A 275 2.04 -7.78 5.96
N HIS A 276 2.51 -7.61 4.72
CA HIS A 276 2.68 -8.69 3.73
C HIS A 276 4.16 -8.99 3.45
N GLY A 277 5.08 -8.50 4.28
CA GLY A 277 6.51 -8.66 4.09
C GLY A 277 7.11 -7.67 3.11
N SER A 278 8.34 -7.95 2.67
CA SER A 278 9.13 -7.02 1.87
C SER A 278 10.05 -7.74 0.89
N VAL A 279 10.35 -7.09 -0.22
CA VAL A 279 11.28 -7.60 -1.24
C VAL A 279 12.70 -7.82 -0.71
N ASP A 280 13.09 -7.12 0.36
CA ASP A 280 14.40 -7.21 1.00
C ASP A 280 14.43 -8.10 2.25
N TRP A 281 13.40 -8.90 2.52
CA TRP A 281 13.41 -9.82 3.66
C TRP A 281 13.76 -11.24 3.23
N ARG A 282 14.65 -11.89 3.97
CA ARG A 282 15.06 -13.28 3.76
C ARG A 282 15.05 -14.08 5.04
N ARG A 283 14.51 -15.29 5.02
CA ARG A 283 14.57 -16.25 6.11
C ARG A 283 15.71 -17.23 5.86
N ARG A 284 16.59 -17.34 6.84
CA ARG A 284 17.72 -18.28 6.86
C ARG A 284 17.28 -19.69 7.28
N PRO A 285 18.15 -20.72 7.13
CA PRO A 285 17.81 -22.09 7.53
C PRO A 285 17.60 -22.24 9.04
N ASP A 286 18.17 -21.34 9.86
CA ASP A 286 17.96 -21.29 11.30
C ASP A 286 16.70 -20.52 11.72
N GLY A 287 15.84 -20.14 10.76
CA GLY A 287 14.56 -19.47 11.00
C GLY A 287 14.66 -17.96 11.20
N ILE A 288 15.87 -17.40 11.31
CA ILE A 288 16.06 -15.96 11.52
C ILE A 288 15.75 -15.21 10.22
N VAL A 289 14.95 -14.14 10.34
CA VAL A 289 14.66 -13.22 9.25
C VAL A 289 15.68 -12.08 9.27
N ILE A 290 16.31 -11.83 8.12
CA ILE A 290 17.30 -10.78 7.92
C ILE A 290 16.90 -9.86 6.77
N ARG A 291 17.42 -8.64 6.77
CA ARG A 291 17.39 -7.79 5.58
C ARG A 291 18.48 -8.18 4.60
N SER A 292 18.07 -8.62 3.43
CA SER A 292 18.97 -8.96 2.32
C SER A 292 18.18 -9.03 1.02
N ARG A 293 18.76 -8.50 -0.06
CA ARG A 293 18.25 -8.73 -1.42
C ARG A 293 18.87 -9.94 -2.11
N ALA A 294 19.77 -10.67 -1.42
CA ALA A 294 20.43 -11.84 -1.99
C ALA A 294 19.41 -12.90 -2.47
N THR A 295 19.74 -13.57 -3.58
CA THR A 295 18.87 -14.50 -4.29
C THR A 295 19.30 -15.96 -4.14
N ASP A 296 20.21 -16.27 -3.20
CA ASP A 296 20.61 -17.65 -2.92
C ASP A 296 19.45 -18.44 -2.28
N ALA A 297 18.58 -18.99 -3.13
CA ALA A 297 17.40 -19.73 -2.73
C ALA A 297 17.71 -20.98 -1.89
N LYS A 298 18.94 -21.50 -1.94
CA LYS A 298 19.34 -22.68 -1.15
C LYS A 298 19.48 -22.35 0.33
N THR A 299 19.82 -21.10 0.66
CA THR A 299 20.07 -20.68 2.04
C THR A 299 19.12 -19.57 2.51
N LEU A 300 18.53 -18.81 1.60
CA LEU A 300 17.73 -17.62 1.89
C LEU A 300 16.38 -17.68 1.16
N LYS A 301 15.31 -17.88 1.91
CA LYS A 301 13.94 -17.88 1.38
C LYS A 301 13.33 -16.47 1.45
N PRO A 302 12.71 -15.93 0.38
CA PRO A 302 11.97 -14.67 0.46
C PRO A 302 10.89 -14.70 1.55
N VAL A 303 10.76 -13.61 2.30
CA VAL A 303 9.72 -13.42 3.32
C VAL A 303 8.76 -12.34 2.84
N LEU A 304 7.84 -12.78 1.99
CA LEU A 304 6.69 -11.99 1.54
C LEU A 304 5.47 -12.90 1.34
N ILE A 305 4.28 -12.32 1.54
CA ILE A 305 2.99 -13.00 1.38
C ILE A 305 2.52 -12.81 -0.06
N TYR A 306 2.71 -13.80 -0.92
CA TYR A 306 2.37 -13.68 -2.33
C TYR A 306 0.85 -13.58 -2.58
N PRO A 307 0.41 -12.90 -3.66
CA PRO A 307 -1.00 -12.78 -4.08
C PRO A 307 -1.70 -14.14 -4.18
N ARG A 308 -2.47 -14.53 -3.14
CA ARG A 308 -3.17 -15.80 -2.95
C ARG A 308 -4.33 -15.62 -1.97
N SER A 309 -5.29 -16.54 -1.93
CA SER A 309 -6.35 -16.58 -0.92
C SER A 309 -5.91 -17.30 0.36
N THR A 310 -4.91 -18.19 0.29
CA THR A 310 -4.34 -18.91 1.44
C THR A 310 -3.36 -18.09 2.28
N LYS A 311 -3.11 -16.83 1.90
CA LYS A 311 -2.28 -15.85 2.65
C LYS A 311 -2.60 -15.78 4.14
N TYR A 312 -3.84 -16.09 4.51
CA TYR A 312 -4.28 -16.11 5.90
C TYR A 312 -3.42 -17.01 6.79
N GLN A 313 -3.03 -18.20 6.32
CA GLN A 313 -2.19 -19.11 7.12
C GLN A 313 -0.77 -18.56 7.29
N GLU A 314 -0.21 -18.00 6.21
CA GLU A 314 1.13 -17.39 6.22
C GLU A 314 1.19 -16.20 7.20
N ALA A 315 0.08 -15.48 7.40
CA ALA A 315 -0.02 -14.35 8.34
C ALA A 315 0.18 -14.73 9.82
N PHE A 316 0.11 -16.02 10.19
CA PHE A 316 0.35 -16.50 11.57
C PHE A 316 1.82 -16.79 11.87
N GLU A 317 2.71 -16.65 10.90
CA GLU A 317 4.15 -16.78 11.12
C GLU A 317 4.80 -15.44 11.47
N THR A 318 5.87 -15.47 12.27
CA THR A 318 6.77 -14.32 12.44
C THR A 318 7.50 -14.05 11.12
N PRO A 319 7.56 -12.79 10.62
CA PRO A 319 7.27 -11.54 11.34
C PRO A 319 5.83 -11.04 11.20
N TYR A 320 5.00 -11.64 10.34
CA TYR A 320 3.67 -11.13 10.01
C TYR A 320 2.74 -11.05 11.21
N LEU A 321 2.73 -12.09 12.05
CA LEU A 321 1.91 -12.13 13.27
C LEU A 321 2.20 -10.92 14.17
N ASP A 322 3.47 -10.55 14.33
CA ASP A 322 3.89 -9.40 15.13
C ASP A 322 3.41 -8.07 14.49
N MET A 323 3.47 -7.95 13.16
CA MET A 323 2.96 -6.79 12.42
C MET A 323 1.44 -6.62 12.57
N PHE A 324 0.68 -7.73 12.46
CA PHE A 324 -0.77 -7.72 12.65
C PHE A 324 -1.17 -7.43 14.09
N ALA A 325 -0.45 -7.98 15.07
CA ALA A 325 -0.66 -7.67 16.47
C ALA A 325 -0.43 -6.17 16.75
N ALA A 326 0.61 -5.58 16.15
CA ALA A 326 0.89 -4.15 16.25
C ALA A 326 -0.21 -3.29 15.63
N LEU A 327 -0.78 -3.69 14.47
CA LEU A 327 -1.92 -3.01 13.86
C LEU A 327 -3.15 -3.03 14.78
N GLN A 328 -3.53 -4.22 15.27
CA GLN A 328 -4.67 -4.36 16.17
C GLN A 328 -4.49 -3.57 17.47
N SER A 329 -3.27 -3.55 18.03
CA SER A 329 -2.98 -2.72 19.21
C SER A 329 -3.14 -1.24 18.89
N ALA A 330 -2.57 -0.77 17.78
CA ALA A 330 -2.63 0.63 17.39
C ALA A 330 -4.08 1.13 17.16
N LEU A 331 -4.94 0.28 16.59
CA LEU A 331 -6.35 0.62 16.35
C LEU A 331 -7.19 0.74 17.64
N ARG A 332 -6.75 0.12 18.74
CA ARG A 332 -7.43 0.16 20.05
C ARG A 332 -7.00 1.33 20.93
N GLU A 333 -5.92 2.03 20.57
CA GLU A 333 -5.45 3.17 21.34
C GLU A 333 -6.48 4.32 21.33
N PRO A 334 -6.65 5.05 22.45
CA PRO A 334 -7.52 6.23 22.50
C PRO A 334 -6.92 7.40 21.70
N ASP A 335 -7.78 8.34 21.30
CA ASP A 335 -7.40 9.53 20.50
C ASP A 335 -6.46 9.18 19.31
N THR A 336 -6.92 8.20 18.53
CA THR A 336 -6.19 7.68 17.37
C THR A 336 -6.81 8.20 16.10
N THR A 337 -6.00 8.68 15.18
CA THR A 337 -6.41 8.86 13.78
C THR A 337 -5.77 7.82 12.90
N VAL A 338 -6.59 7.18 12.07
CA VAL A 338 -6.16 6.22 11.04
C VAL A 338 -6.42 6.84 9.68
N ILE A 339 -5.36 7.02 8.91
CA ILE A 339 -5.42 7.44 7.51
C ILE A 339 -5.17 6.21 6.65
N VAL A 340 -6.13 5.84 5.81
CA VAL A 340 -6.02 4.72 4.87
C VAL A 340 -5.98 5.28 3.46
N SER A 341 -4.94 4.96 2.69
CA SER A 341 -4.80 5.42 1.31
C SER A 341 -4.40 4.29 0.37
N GLY A 342 -5.10 4.17 -0.75
CA GLY A 342 -4.82 3.18 -1.80
C GLY A 342 -4.98 1.74 -1.35
N PHE A 343 -5.76 1.48 -0.29
CA PHE A 343 -6.06 0.15 0.22
C PHE A 343 -7.51 -0.22 -0.11
N GLY A 344 -7.68 -1.19 -1.00
CA GLY A 344 -8.98 -1.55 -1.54
C GLY A 344 -9.83 -2.46 -0.65
N PHE A 345 -9.52 -2.68 0.63
CA PHE A 345 -10.29 -3.54 1.55
C PHE A 345 -10.65 -4.94 1.00
N ALA A 346 -9.72 -5.56 0.25
CA ALA A 346 -9.87 -6.93 -0.22
C ALA A 346 -9.37 -7.96 0.81
N ASP A 347 -8.40 -7.57 1.64
CA ASP A 347 -7.82 -8.41 2.67
C ASP A 347 -8.67 -8.41 3.95
N ASP A 348 -9.41 -9.49 4.20
CA ASP A 348 -10.31 -9.61 5.36
C ASP A 348 -9.56 -9.54 6.71
N HIS A 349 -8.36 -10.10 6.79
CA HIS A 349 -7.54 -10.10 8.01
C HIS A 349 -7.01 -8.71 8.39
N ILE A 350 -7.07 -7.73 7.48
CA ILE A 350 -6.77 -6.32 7.74
C ILE A 350 -8.07 -5.53 7.91
N SER A 351 -9.03 -5.77 7.01
CA SER A 351 -10.28 -5.02 6.93
C SER A 351 -11.19 -5.27 8.14
N SER A 352 -11.24 -6.51 8.64
CA SER A 352 -12.07 -6.88 9.79
C SER A 352 -11.61 -6.18 11.09
N PRO A 353 -10.31 -6.17 11.45
CA PRO A 353 -9.83 -5.36 12.58
C PRO A 353 -10.13 -3.86 12.48
N ILE A 354 -10.00 -3.26 11.29
CA ILE A 354 -10.33 -1.85 11.08
C ILE A 354 -11.83 -1.61 11.33
N TRP A 355 -12.68 -2.48 10.79
CA TRP A 355 -14.13 -2.41 11.01
C TRP A 355 -14.49 -2.57 12.49
N SER A 356 -13.91 -3.55 13.18
CA SER A 356 -14.13 -3.76 14.61
C SER A 356 -13.69 -2.56 15.45
N ALA A 357 -12.60 -1.88 15.06
CA ALA A 357 -12.15 -0.67 15.72
C ALA A 357 -13.13 0.50 15.51
N LEU A 358 -13.72 0.65 14.32
CA LEU A 358 -14.76 1.67 14.06
C LEU A 358 -16.02 1.44 14.92
N GLU A 359 -16.38 0.17 15.15
CA GLU A 359 -17.53 -0.22 15.98
C GLU A 359 -17.30 0.03 17.48
N SER A 360 -16.06 -0.15 17.96
CA SER A 360 -15.77 -0.19 19.41
C SER A 360 -15.00 1.03 19.95
N ASN A 361 -14.18 1.70 19.13
CA ASN A 361 -13.35 2.82 19.54
C ASN A 361 -14.01 4.15 19.15
N LEU A 362 -14.79 4.74 20.06
CA LEU A 362 -15.46 6.02 19.84
C LEU A 362 -14.50 7.21 19.67
N GLY A 363 -13.26 7.09 20.14
CA GLY A 363 -12.20 8.08 19.97
C GLY A 363 -11.42 7.96 18.65
N LEU A 364 -11.73 6.95 17.83
CA LEU A 364 -11.07 6.71 16.55
C LEU A 364 -11.59 7.67 15.49
N ARG A 365 -10.72 8.51 14.94
CA ARG A 365 -10.95 9.26 13.70
C ARG A 365 -10.44 8.44 12.51
N PHE A 366 -11.19 8.43 11.41
CA PHE A 366 -10.89 7.59 10.27
C PHE A 366 -10.96 8.39 8.97
N ILE A 367 -9.87 8.39 8.20
CA ILE A 367 -9.79 9.05 6.90
C ILE A 367 -9.47 7.98 5.87
N MET A 368 -10.31 7.83 4.85
CA MET A 368 -10.16 6.84 3.79
C MET A 368 -10.07 7.53 2.44
N VAL A 369 -9.04 7.21 1.65
CA VAL A 369 -8.81 7.81 0.33
C VAL A 369 -8.52 6.74 -0.71
N ASP A 370 -9.32 6.69 -1.77
CA ASP A 370 -9.10 5.76 -2.88
C ASP A 370 -9.64 6.32 -4.21
N PRO A 371 -8.92 6.17 -5.33
CA PRO A 371 -9.39 6.66 -6.63
C PRO A 371 -10.53 5.80 -7.20
N SER A 372 -10.77 4.58 -6.70
CA SER A 372 -11.70 3.61 -7.29
C SER A 372 -13.18 3.96 -7.11
N TYR A 373 -13.52 4.93 -6.26
CA TYR A 373 -14.93 5.24 -5.95
C TYR A 373 -15.68 5.90 -7.10
N ILE A 374 -15.00 6.73 -7.89
CA ILE A 374 -15.56 7.43 -9.04
C ILE A 374 -14.87 6.90 -10.30
N PRO A 375 -15.60 6.36 -11.28
CA PRO A 375 -15.03 5.93 -12.54
C PRO A 375 -14.36 7.10 -13.26
N ALA A 376 -13.15 6.89 -13.77
CA ALA A 376 -12.37 7.89 -14.50
C ALA A 376 -13.16 8.63 -15.60
N LYS A 377 -13.98 7.89 -16.36
CA LYS A 377 -14.83 8.46 -17.42
C LYS A 377 -15.80 9.55 -16.93
N GLN A 378 -16.24 9.47 -15.67
CA GLN A 378 -17.11 10.49 -15.09
C GLN A 378 -16.31 11.72 -14.65
N LEU A 379 -15.03 11.54 -14.29
CA LEU A 379 -14.12 12.63 -13.95
C LEU A 379 -13.61 13.36 -15.20
N ASP A 380 -13.49 12.67 -16.33
CA ASP A 380 -13.10 13.22 -17.64
C ASP A 380 -14.20 14.02 -18.36
N ALA A 381 -15.40 14.11 -17.79
CA ALA A 381 -16.48 14.92 -18.37
C ALA A 381 -16.03 16.39 -18.49
N ILE A 382 -16.44 17.06 -19.58
CA ILE A 382 -16.22 18.50 -19.74
C ILE A 382 -17.06 19.20 -18.67
N ASP A 383 -16.40 19.79 -17.66
CA ASP A 383 -17.00 20.30 -16.43
C ASP A 383 -17.71 19.21 -15.60
N PRO A 384 -16.96 18.34 -14.89
CA PRO A 384 -17.57 17.27 -14.11
C PRO A 384 -18.38 17.86 -12.96
N ASP A 385 -19.60 17.37 -12.77
CA ASP A 385 -20.54 17.89 -11.78
C ASP A 385 -19.88 18.16 -10.42
N HIS A 386 -20.14 19.32 -9.85
CA HIS A 386 -19.60 19.70 -8.54
C HIS A 386 -20.08 18.78 -7.42
N LEU A 387 -21.27 18.18 -7.60
CA LEU A 387 -21.84 17.12 -6.79
C LEU A 387 -22.13 15.91 -7.68
N MET A 388 -21.40 14.81 -7.49
CA MET A 388 -21.64 13.58 -8.25
C MET A 388 -22.30 12.52 -7.37
N LYS A 389 -23.33 11.84 -7.88
CA LYS A 389 -24.00 10.79 -7.09
C LYS A 389 -23.04 9.64 -6.77
N ALA A 390 -22.96 9.26 -5.49
CA ALA A 390 -22.14 8.16 -5.04
C ALA A 390 -22.79 6.80 -5.34
N ASN A 391 -22.04 5.90 -5.97
CA ASN A 391 -22.45 4.49 -6.16
C ASN A 391 -22.00 3.63 -4.97
N ILE A 392 -22.60 3.83 -3.79
CA ILE A 392 -22.27 3.06 -2.57
C ILE A 392 -22.63 1.58 -2.72
N GLY A 393 -23.69 1.27 -3.45
CA GLY A 393 -24.17 -0.10 -3.66
C GLY A 393 -23.17 -0.99 -4.40
N GLY A 394 -22.38 -0.42 -5.31
CA GLY A 394 -21.37 -1.12 -6.10
C GLY A 394 -19.97 -1.20 -5.46
N GLN A 395 -19.77 -0.64 -4.26
CA GLN A 395 -18.48 -0.71 -3.57
C GLN A 395 -18.30 -2.04 -2.83
N LYS A 396 -17.06 -2.36 -2.47
CA LYS A 396 -16.73 -3.58 -1.72
C LYS A 396 -17.39 -3.59 -0.34
N PRO A 397 -17.57 -4.77 0.31
CA PRO A 397 -18.35 -4.90 1.53
C PRO A 397 -17.96 -3.94 2.66
N TYR A 398 -16.66 -3.81 2.99
CA TYR A 398 -16.21 -2.90 4.05
C TYR A 398 -16.31 -1.43 3.65
N GLN A 399 -15.94 -1.08 2.42
CA GLN A 399 -16.08 0.28 1.91
C GLN A 399 -17.55 0.74 2.00
N LYS A 400 -18.48 -0.12 1.57
CA LYS A 400 -19.93 0.13 1.67
C LYS A 400 -20.39 0.36 3.12
N LYS A 401 -19.90 -0.44 4.08
CA LYS A 401 -20.22 -0.25 5.50
C LYS A 401 -19.68 1.08 6.04
N ILE A 402 -18.43 1.42 5.73
CA ILE A 402 -17.79 2.68 6.16
C ILE A 402 -18.51 3.89 5.56
N MET A 403 -18.83 3.85 4.26
CA MET A 403 -19.55 4.92 3.58
C MET A 403 -20.96 5.11 4.16
N ARG A 404 -21.64 4.03 4.56
CA ARG A 404 -22.94 4.13 5.27
C ARG A 404 -22.85 4.87 6.59
N LEU A 405 -21.76 4.73 7.34
CA LEU A 405 -21.58 5.51 8.57
C LEU A 405 -21.50 7.02 8.27
N VAL A 406 -20.93 7.43 7.14
CA VAL A 406 -20.95 8.82 6.68
C VAL A 406 -22.37 9.28 6.34
N GLN A 407 -23.18 8.43 5.72
CA GLN A 407 -24.60 8.71 5.42
C GLN A 407 -25.42 8.95 6.71
N GLU A 408 -25.18 8.11 7.72
CA GLU A 408 -25.80 8.22 9.05
C GLU A 408 -25.23 9.41 9.87
N GLY A 409 -24.25 10.14 9.33
CA GLY A 409 -23.73 11.37 9.91
C GLY A 409 -22.65 11.15 10.98
N ASP A 410 -21.92 10.03 10.97
CA ASP A 410 -20.79 9.80 11.87
C ASP A 410 -19.67 10.83 11.58
N PRO A 411 -19.40 11.79 12.48
CA PRO A 411 -18.45 12.87 12.23
C PRO A 411 -16.99 12.42 12.30
N ARG A 412 -16.73 11.19 12.77
CA ARG A 412 -15.37 10.66 12.90
C ARG A 412 -14.78 10.20 11.58
N ILE A 413 -15.63 9.99 10.56
CA ILE A 413 -15.27 9.31 9.33
C ILE A 413 -15.26 10.30 8.17
N THR A 414 -14.12 10.39 7.50
CA THR A 414 -13.94 11.18 6.27
C THR A 414 -13.59 10.23 5.13
N VAL A 415 -14.35 10.26 4.04
CA VAL A 415 -14.09 9.43 2.85
C VAL A 415 -13.86 10.32 1.65
N LEU A 416 -12.73 10.14 0.98
CA LEU A 416 -12.30 10.92 -0.15
C LEU A 416 -12.11 10.03 -1.38
N ASN A 417 -12.54 10.52 -2.54
CA ASN A 417 -12.07 10.01 -3.81
C ASN A 417 -10.82 10.79 -4.25
N GLY A 418 -9.78 10.08 -4.65
CA GLY A 418 -8.53 10.63 -5.16
C GLY A 418 -7.35 9.71 -4.90
N ARG A 419 -6.17 10.06 -5.43
CA ARG A 419 -4.97 9.21 -5.30
C ARG A 419 -4.19 9.54 -4.04
N PHE A 420 -3.19 8.71 -3.75
CA PHE A 420 -2.27 8.92 -2.64
C PHE A 420 -1.53 10.27 -2.75
N GLU A 421 -1.05 10.63 -3.94
CA GLU A 421 -0.36 11.90 -4.19
C GLU A 421 -1.27 13.13 -4.02
N ASP A 422 -2.56 13.00 -4.31
CA ASP A 422 -3.55 14.07 -4.10
C ASP A 422 -3.83 14.27 -2.60
N LEU A 423 -3.91 13.18 -1.83
CA LEU A 423 -3.99 13.22 -0.36
C LEU A 423 -2.72 13.85 0.24
N VAL A 424 -1.54 13.43 -0.19
CA VAL A 424 -0.28 13.96 0.33
C VAL A 424 -0.20 15.46 0.10
N ASP A 425 -0.62 15.95 -1.07
CA ASP A 425 -0.66 17.39 -1.36
C ASP A 425 -1.57 18.13 -0.36
N ALA A 426 -2.77 17.58 -0.08
CA ALA A 426 -3.74 18.14 0.85
C ALA A 426 -3.34 18.12 2.34
N ILE A 427 -2.44 17.22 2.77
CA ILE A 427 -1.98 17.17 4.17
C ILE A 427 -1.28 18.50 4.50
N PRO A 428 -1.71 19.24 5.53
CA PRO A 428 -1.07 20.50 5.88
C PRO A 428 0.35 20.27 6.39
N ALA A 429 1.27 21.16 6.03
CA ALA A 429 2.60 21.16 6.64
C ALA A 429 2.51 21.76 8.04
N ILE A 430 3.04 21.07 9.05
CA ILE A 430 3.19 21.66 10.39
C ILE A 430 4.14 22.85 10.27
N THR A 431 3.67 24.04 10.66
CA THR A 431 4.44 25.27 10.67
C THR A 431 5.35 25.28 11.90
N GLY A 432 6.64 25.52 11.67
CA GLY A 432 7.71 25.32 12.65
C GLY A 432 8.77 24.39 12.09
N GLU A 433 9.88 24.97 11.62
CA GLU A 433 11.03 24.18 11.14
C GLU A 433 12.02 24.01 12.29
N THR A 434 12.46 22.78 12.53
CA THR A 434 13.62 22.56 13.39
C THR A 434 14.87 23.13 12.69
N ASP A 435 15.85 23.62 13.45
CA ASP A 435 17.06 24.21 12.85
C ASP A 435 17.82 23.21 11.96
N ARG A 436 17.71 21.91 12.25
CA ARG A 436 18.25 20.83 11.41
C ARG A 436 17.57 20.76 10.05
N GLN A 437 16.25 20.82 10.00
CA GLN A 437 15.50 20.80 8.74
C GLN A 437 15.80 22.05 7.90
N ARG A 438 15.95 23.23 8.53
CA ARG A 438 16.43 24.43 7.82
C ARG A 438 17.81 24.22 7.22
N LEU A 439 18.71 23.57 7.95
CA LEU A 439 20.04 23.27 7.44
C LEU A 439 19.99 22.24 6.30
N GLU A 440 19.23 21.16 6.42
CA GLU A 440 19.07 20.14 5.38
C GLU A 440 18.44 20.73 4.10
N ILE A 441 17.37 21.52 4.20
CA ILE A 441 16.78 22.23 3.05
C ILE A 441 17.81 23.17 2.39
N ARG A 442 18.59 23.90 3.20
CA ARG A 442 19.67 24.75 2.67
C ARG A 442 20.77 23.93 1.98
N LEU A 443 21.13 22.77 2.54
CA LEU A 443 22.13 21.87 1.98
C LEU A 443 21.64 21.23 0.67
N ASP A 444 20.37 20.86 0.58
CA ASP A 444 19.77 20.29 -0.63
C ASP A 444 19.67 21.33 -1.75
N ASN A 445 19.33 22.58 -1.41
CA ASN A 445 19.38 23.72 -2.34
C ASN A 445 20.80 23.98 -2.86
N ILE A 446 21.82 23.83 -2.00
CA ILE A 446 23.24 23.96 -2.40
C ILE A 446 23.67 22.78 -3.28
N ARG A 447 23.16 21.57 -3.00
CA ARG A 447 23.48 20.34 -3.74
C ARG A 447 22.79 20.25 -5.11
N GLY A 448 21.93 21.20 -5.46
CA GLY A 448 21.20 21.22 -6.72
C GLY A 448 20.13 20.13 -6.81
N VAL A 449 19.62 19.66 -5.66
CA VAL A 449 18.59 18.63 -5.59
C VAL A 449 17.29 19.25 -5.06
N ALA A 450 16.62 20.07 -5.87
CA ALA A 450 15.19 20.37 -5.75
C ALA A 450 14.67 21.15 -6.96
N PRO A 451 13.38 20.98 -7.33
CA PRO A 451 12.63 19.75 -7.56
C PRO A 451 12.94 19.12 -8.93
#